data_AF-A0A8X6GCN9-F1
#
_entry.id   AF-A0A8X6GCN9-F1
#
_cell.length_a   1.000
_cell.length_b   1.000
_cell.length_c   1.000
_cell.angle_alpha   90.00
_cell.angle_beta   90.00
_cell.angle_gamma   90.00
#
_symmetry.space_group_name_H-M   'P 1'
#
loop_
_entity.id
_entity.type
_entity.pdbx_description
1 polymer ?
#
loop_
_entity_poly.entity_id
_entity_poly.type
_entity_poly.pdbx_seq_one_letter_code
_entity_poly.pdbx_strand_id
1 'polypeptide(L)'
;MLFLKERIPIVSWKQDSKTYDEMCQLYQRRYGKQPPKRANIRLLVIKFTRTDSVADGKHPRRPSNMRILSKDFNSINSLVA
;
A
#
# COMPACT_ATOMS: atom_id res chain seq x y z
N MET A 1 -3.42 -13.29 6.35
CA MET A 1 -2.21 -12.42 6.33
C MET A 1 -2.01 -11.96 4.89
N LEU A 2 -1.92 -10.65 4.61
CA LEU A 2 -1.74 -10.15 3.24
C LEU A 2 -0.28 -10.30 2.80
N PHE A 3 -0.06 -10.89 1.63
CA PHE A 3 1.27 -10.98 1.04
C PHE A 3 1.75 -9.62 0.55
N LEU A 4 3.06 -9.40 0.47
CA LEU A 4 3.64 -8.13 -0.01
C LEU A 4 3.09 -7.74 -1.40
N LYS A 5 2.96 -8.73 -2.28
CA LYS A 5 2.38 -8.59 -3.64
C LYS A 5 0.91 -8.14 -3.64
N GLU A 6 0.18 -8.38 -2.56
CA GLU A 6 -1.23 -7.97 -2.39
C GLU A 6 -1.33 -6.58 -1.77
N ARG A 7 -0.34 -6.16 -0.98
CA ARG A 7 -0.34 -4.86 -0.27
C ARG A 7 -0.08 -3.67 -1.18
N ILE A 8 0.85 -3.80 -2.14
CA ILE A 8 1.20 -2.71 -3.07
C ILE A 8 -0.04 -2.22 -3.82
N PRO A 9 -0.86 -3.10 -4.45
CA PRO A 9 -2.03 -2.64 -5.19
C PRO A 9 -3.10 -2.02 -4.30
N ILE A 10 -3.29 -2.54 -3.08
CA ILE A 10 -4.27 -1.98 -2.14
C ILE A 10 -3.92 -0.53 -1.78
N VAL A 11 -2.65 -0.24 -1.53
CA VAL A 11 -2.21 1.13 -1.23
C VAL A 11 -2.33 2.03 -2.45
N SER A 12 -1.93 1.55 -3.63
CA SER A 12 -2.08 2.27 -4.90
C SER A 12 -3.54 2.62 -5.20
N TRP A 13 -4.47 1.65 -5.10
CA TRP A 13 -5.89 1.93 -5.30
C TRP A 13 -6.44 2.95 -4.30
N LYS A 14 -5.93 2.95 -3.07
CA LYS A 14 -6.34 3.96 -2.08
C LYS A 14 -5.82 5.35 -2.41
N GLN A 15 -4.61 5.46 -2.97
CA GLN A 15 -4.07 6.72 -3.48
C GLN A 15 -4.88 7.24 -4.68
N ASP A 16 -5.33 6.34 -5.55
CA ASP A 16 -6.26 6.64 -6.66
C ASP A 16 -7.69 6.95 -6.19
N SER A 17 -7.88 7.17 -4.88
CA SER A 17 -9.16 7.50 -4.26
C SER A 17 -10.26 6.47 -4.46
N LYS A 18 -9.91 5.20 -4.76
CA LYS A 18 -10.90 4.12 -4.87
C LYS A 18 -11.63 3.90 -3.55
N THR A 19 -12.92 3.65 -3.68
CA THR A 19 -13.79 3.26 -2.58
C THR A 19 -13.46 1.83 -2.14
N TYR A 20 -13.93 1.45 -0.94
CA TYR A 20 -13.73 0.09 -0.45
C TYR A 20 -14.36 -0.95 -1.38
N ASP A 21 -15.55 -0.68 -1.90
CA ASP A 21 -16.28 -1.61 -2.76
C ASP A 21 -15.58 -1.80 -4.11
N GLU A 22 -15.06 -0.72 -4.71
CA GLU A 22 -14.22 -0.81 -5.91
C GLU A 22 -12.95 -1.60 -5.65
N MET A 23 -12.26 -1.35 -4.53
CA MET A 23 -11.08 -2.12 -4.15
C MET A 23 -11.41 -3.60 -3.94
N CYS A 24 -12.57 -3.92 -3.38
CA CYS A 24 -13.03 -5.31 -3.23
C CYS A 24 -13.21 -5.99 -4.59
N GLN A 25 -13.87 -5.32 -5.54
CA GLN A 25 -14.05 -5.83 -6.89
C GLN A 25 -12.72 -6.02 -7.61
N LEU A 26 -11.81 -5.03 -7.52
CA LEU A 26 -10.48 -5.09 -8.13
C LEU A 26 -9.63 -6.21 -7.51
N TYR A 27 -9.70 -6.38 -6.19
CA TYR A 27 -9.00 -7.43 -5.48
C TYR A 27 -9.49 -8.82 -5.90
N GLN A 28 -10.81 -9.00 -5.95
CA GLN A 28 -11.41 -10.27 -6.34
C GLN A 28 -11.12 -10.60 -7.82
N ARG A 29 -11.16 -9.61 -8.71
CA ARG A 29 -10.77 -9.77 -10.13
C ARG A 29 -9.31 -10.16 -10.29
N ARG A 30 -8.40 -9.52 -9.53
CA ARG A 30 -6.96 -9.74 -9.67
C ARG A 30 -6.48 -11.03 -9.02
N TYR A 31 -7.05 -11.41 -7.89
CA TYR A 31 -6.53 -12.51 -7.07
C TYR A 31 -7.47 -13.72 -6.95
N GLY A 32 -8.73 -13.62 -7.37
CA GLY A 32 -9.72 -14.68 -7.24
C GLY A 32 -10.05 -15.04 -5.78
N LYS A 33 -9.75 -14.14 -4.83
CA LYS A 33 -9.89 -14.36 -3.38
C LYS A 33 -10.82 -13.33 -2.76
N GLN A 34 -11.33 -13.65 -1.57
CA GLN A 34 -12.04 -12.66 -0.78
C GLN A 34 -11.12 -11.48 -0.42
N PRO A 35 -11.63 -10.24 -0.53
CA PRO A 35 -10.88 -9.05 -0.20
C PRO A 35 -10.58 -8.95 1.30
N PRO A 36 -9.47 -8.31 1.68
CA PRO A 36 -9.19 -8.06 3.09
C PRO A 36 -10.24 -7.14 3.72
N LYS A 37 -10.54 -7.38 4.99
CA LYS A 37 -11.45 -6.54 5.78
C LYS A 37 -11.03 -5.07 5.72
N ARG A 38 -12.01 -4.18 5.71
CA ARG A 38 -11.81 -2.72 5.73
C ARG A 38 -10.84 -2.23 6.82
N ALA A 39 -10.90 -2.82 8.01
CA ALA A 39 -9.96 -2.53 9.09
C ALA A 39 -8.50 -2.83 8.73
N ASN A 40 -8.24 -3.95 8.03
CA ASN A 40 -6.90 -4.34 7.61
C ASN A 40 -6.36 -3.42 6.51
N ILE A 41 -7.22 -3.00 5.57
CA ILE A 41 -6.85 -2.00 4.57
C ILE A 41 -6.50 -0.67 5.25
N ARG A 42 -7.31 -0.24 6.22
CA ARG A 42 -7.05 0.99 6.98
C ARG A 42 -5.71 0.92 7.73
N LEU A 43 -5.42 -0.19 8.40
CA LEU A 43 -4.14 -0.40 9.07
C LEU A 43 -2.96 -0.37 8.10
N LEU A 44 -3.11 -0.98 6.92
CA LEU A 44 -2.08 -0.97 5.88
C LEU A 44 -1.80 0.46 5.38
N VAL A 45 -2.85 1.24 5.13
CA VAL A 45 -2.74 2.63 4.67
C VAL A 45 -2.15 3.52 5.77
N ILE A 46 -2.55 3.35 7.02
CA ILE A 46 -1.94 4.07 8.17
C ILE A 46 -0.46 3.69 8.30
N LYS A 47 -0.12 2.42 8.18
CA LYS A 47 1.28 1.98 8.21
C LYS A 47 2.07 2.65 7.08
N PHE A 48 1.56 2.58 5.85
CA PHE A 48 2.20 3.19 4.69
C PHE A 48 2.37 4.70 4.85
N THR A 49 1.34 5.44 5.26
CA THR A 49 1.45 6.90 5.50
C THR A 49 2.43 7.26 6.62
N ARG A 50 2.70 6.34 7.57
CA ARG A 50 3.66 6.56 8.66
C ARG A 50 5.09 6.14 8.32
N THR A 51 5.28 5.17 7.44
CA THR A 51 6.59 4.57 7.17
C THR A 51 7.02 4.64 5.72
N ASP A 52 6.17 5.13 4.83
CA ASP A 52 6.32 5.13 3.37
C ASP A 52 6.64 3.73 2.80
N SER A 53 6.20 2.69 3.52
CA SER A 53 6.59 1.29 3.25
C SER A 53 5.44 0.32 3.51
N VAL A 54 5.27 -0.63 2.59
CA VAL A 54 4.29 -1.73 2.67
C VAL A 54 4.90 -3.05 3.18
N ALA A 55 6.23 -3.12 3.23
CA ALA A 55 6.97 -4.29 3.69
C ALA A 55 6.92 -4.44 5.21
N ASP A 56 6.96 -5.67 5.70
CA ASP A 56 7.23 -5.97 7.11
C ASP A 56 8.75 -5.92 7.32
N GLY A 57 9.33 -4.74 7.12
CA GLY A 57 10.72 -4.47 7.48
C GLY A 57 10.80 -4.01 8.92
N LYS A 58 11.76 -4.56 9.69
CA LYS A 58 12.26 -3.89 10.91
C LYS A 58 12.87 -2.56 10.49
N HIS A 59 12.07 -1.51 10.37
CA HIS A 59 12.64 -0.18 10.19
C HIS A 59 13.31 0.24 11.51
N PRO A 60 14.60 0.62 11.49
CA PRO A 60 15.17 1.34 12.61
C PRO A 60 14.32 2.60 12.82
N ARG A 61 14.01 2.92 14.09
CA ARG A 61 13.14 4.03 14.49
C ARG A 61 13.37 5.25 13.59
N ARG A 62 12.30 5.74 12.94
CA ARG A 62 12.33 6.96 12.11
C ARG A 62 12.91 8.10 12.97
N PRO A 63 13.97 8.82 12.54
CA PRO A 63 14.39 10.03 13.24
C PRO A 63 13.23 11.02 13.20
N SER A 64 12.91 11.64 14.34
CA SER A 64 11.75 12.48 14.62
C SER A 64 11.60 13.76 13.75
N ASN A 65 12.37 13.91 12.66
CA ASN A 65 12.69 15.23 12.12
C ASN A 65 12.41 15.43 10.62
N MET A 66 11.82 14.48 9.87
CA MET A 66 11.58 14.68 8.43
C MET A 66 10.10 14.76 8.07
N ARG A 67 9.64 16.01 7.97
CA ARG A 67 8.48 16.46 7.21
C ARG A 67 9.02 17.01 5.88
N ILE A 68 9.04 16.21 4.80
CA ILE A 68 9.25 16.70 3.41
C ILE A 68 8.64 15.68 2.42
N LEU A 69 7.58 16.18 1.76
CA LEU A 69 7.27 16.17 0.32
C LEU A 69 7.33 14.85 -0.46
N SER A 70 6.12 14.45 -0.88
CA SER A 70 5.80 13.98 -2.23
C SER A 70 6.75 14.56 -3.29
N LYS A 71 7.60 13.73 -3.92
CA LYS A 71 8.03 13.97 -5.32
C LYS A 71 8.75 12.82 -6.04
N ASP A 72 9.25 11.79 -5.36
CA ASP A 72 10.05 10.77 -6.05
C ASP A 72 9.42 9.37 -6.00
N PHE A 73 8.38 9.15 -6.82
CA PHE A 73 7.83 7.82 -7.10
C PHE A 73 8.07 7.39 -8.56
N ASN A 74 9.08 7.95 -9.23
CA ASN A 74 9.40 7.65 -10.63
C ASN A 74 10.49 6.59 -10.84
N SER A 75 10.96 5.90 -9.78
CA SER A 75 12.06 4.91 -9.92
C SER A 75 11.63 3.43 -9.90
N ILE A 76 10.33 3.10 -9.84
CA ILE A 76 9.89 1.69 -9.74
C ILE A 76 9.59 1.06 -11.12
N ASN A 77 9.48 1.86 -12.20
CA ASN A 77 9.18 1.33 -13.54
C ASN A 77 10.39 0.87 -14.37
N SER A 78 11.62 0.84 -13.83
CA SER A 78 12.81 0.43 -14.62
C SER A 78 13.22 -1.05 -14.48
N LEU A 79 12.38 -1.91 -13.91
CA LEU A 79 12.68 -3.35 -13.72
C LEU A 79 11.67 -4.27 -14.43
N VAL A 80 10.96 -3.75 -15.44
CA VAL A 80 10.11 -4.53 -16.36
C VAL A 80 10.36 -4.13 -17.82
N ALA A 81 11.63 -3.96 -18.19
CA ALA A 81 12.07 -3.89 -19.59
C ALA A 81 12.96 -5.09 -19.89
#